data_AF-A0A969PZ09-F1
#
_entry.id   AF-A0A969PZ09-F1
#
_cell.length_a   1.000
_cell.length_b   1.000
_cell.length_c   1.000
_cell.angle_alpha   90.00
_cell.angle_beta   90.00
_cell.angle_gamma   90.00
#
_symmetry.space_group_name_H-M   'P 1'
#
loop_
_entity.id
_entity.type
_entity.pdbx_description
1 polymer ?
#
loop_
_entity_poly.entity_id
_entity_poly.type
_entity_poly.pdbx_seq_one_letter_code
_entity_poly.pdbx_strand_id
1 'polypeptide(L)'
;MKLQQAFEVSKGEVVAFTGAGGKTAALVGLGYELHEAGWRVLATSTVPMTEDQLTLFPAVLSYHAGWHSISAALGQYGFVFLYDAI
;
A
#
# COMPACT_ATOMS: atom_id res chain seq x y z
N MET A 1 -12.55 12.27 8.34
CA MET A 1 -13.38 11.27 7.64
C MET A 1 -12.47 10.09 7.34
N LYS A 2 -12.89 8.85 7.62
CA LYS A 2 -12.09 7.65 7.29
C LYS A 2 -12.34 7.29 5.82
N LEU A 3 -11.28 7.22 5.02
CA LEU A 3 -11.33 6.80 3.61
C LEU A 3 -11.94 5.40 3.45
N GLN A 4 -11.65 4.47 4.37
CA GLN A 4 -12.24 3.13 4.36
C GLN A 4 -13.78 3.15 4.33
N GLN A 5 -14.39 4.04 5.10
CA GLN A 5 -15.86 4.17 5.14
C GLN A 5 -16.39 4.89 3.90
N ALA A 6 -15.72 5.95 3.46
CA ALA A 6 -16.15 6.74 2.31
C ALA A 6 -16.10 5.95 0.99
N PHE A 7 -15.18 5.00 0.87
CA PHE A 7 -15.04 4.13 -0.28
C PHE A 7 -15.64 2.73 -0.06
N GLU A 8 -16.26 2.49 1.10
CA GLU A 8 -16.91 1.21 1.45
C GLU A 8 -15.98 -0.02 1.32
N VAL A 9 -14.69 0.17 1.58
CA VAL A 9 -13.66 -0.86 1.35
C VAL A 9 -13.82 -2.02 2.33
N SER A 10 -13.77 -3.23 1.80
CA SER A 10 -13.91 -4.49 2.52
C SER A 10 -12.60 -5.30 2.55
N LYS A 11 -12.48 -6.24 3.51
CA LYS A 11 -11.30 -7.11 3.61
C LYS A 11 -11.17 -8.01 2.38
N GLY A 12 -9.95 -8.09 1.84
CA GLY A 12 -9.65 -8.92 0.67
C GLY A 12 -10.01 -8.27 -0.67
N GLU A 13 -10.48 -7.02 -0.65
CA GLU A 13 -10.80 -6.26 -1.84
C GLU A 13 -9.54 -5.66 -2.50
N VAL A 14 -9.60 -5.49 -3.83
CA VAL A 14 -8.58 -4.80 -4.60
C VAL A 14 -9.10 -3.42 -4.97
N VAL A 15 -8.40 -2.38 -4.50
CA VAL A 15 -8.76 -0.98 -4.73
C VAL A 15 -7.78 -0.34 -5.70
N ALA A 16 -8.28 0.31 -6.76
CA ALA A 16 -7.48 1.02 -7.75
C ALA A 16 -7.83 2.52 -7.77
N PHE A 17 -6.84 3.38 -7.47
CA PHE A 17 -7.01 4.82 -7.55
C PHE A 17 -6.76 5.35 -8.96
N THR A 18 -7.78 5.93 -9.59
CA THR A 18 -7.70 6.54 -10.92
C THR A 18 -7.96 8.04 -10.87
N GLY A 19 -7.26 8.85 -11.68
CA GLY A 19 -7.49 10.30 -11.78
C GLY A 19 -6.21 11.13 -11.84
N ALA A 20 -6.35 12.46 -11.88
CA ALA A 20 -5.25 13.38 -12.16
C ALA A 20 -4.31 13.60 -10.95
N GLY A 21 -4.83 13.70 -9.73
CA GLY A 21 -4.05 14.12 -8.55
C GLY A 21 -4.41 13.35 -7.28
N GLY A 22 -3.52 13.38 -6.29
CA GLY A 22 -3.78 12.86 -4.94
C GLY A 22 -3.73 11.33 -4.77
N LYS A 23 -3.45 10.56 -5.83
CA LYS A 23 -3.45 9.09 -5.78
C LYS A 23 -2.48 8.51 -4.76
N THR A 24 -1.23 8.98 -4.75
CA THR A 24 -0.22 8.53 -3.79
C THR A 24 -0.63 8.87 -2.36
N ALA A 25 -1.15 10.08 -2.13
CA ALA A 25 -1.63 10.48 -0.81
C ALA A 25 -2.83 9.64 -0.35
N ALA A 26 -3.77 9.34 -1.26
CA ALA A 26 -4.92 8.49 -0.98
C ALA A 26 -4.50 7.03 -0.70
N LEU A 27 -3.55 6.50 -1.48
CA LEU A 27 -2.98 5.15 -1.29
C LEU A 27 -2.30 5.03 0.08
N VAL A 28 -1.45 6.00 0.44
CA VAL A 28 -0.78 6.04 1.74
C VAL A 28 -1.80 6.20 2.86
N GLY A 29 -2.71 7.17 2.76
CA GLY A 29 -3.71 7.45 3.78
C GLY A 29 -4.65 6.27 4.03
N LEU A 30 -5.22 5.69 2.98
CA LEU A 30 -6.06 4.51 3.11
C LEU A 30 -5.24 3.32 3.66
N GLY A 31 -4.01 3.12 3.19
CA GLY A 31 -3.15 2.04 3.67
C GLY A 31 -2.90 2.10 5.17
N TYR A 32 -2.59 3.29 5.71
CA TYR A 32 -2.46 3.49 7.15
C TYR A 32 -3.78 3.27 7.89
N GLU A 33 -4.90 3.80 7.40
CA GLU A 33 -6.20 3.59 8.05
C GLU A 33 -6.57 2.10 8.15
N LEU A 34 -6.32 1.33 7.09
CA LEU A 34 -6.59 -0.11 7.06
C LEU A 34 -5.61 -0.87 7.96
N HIS A 35 -4.34 -0.47 7.97
CA HIS A 35 -3.32 -1.04 8.86
C HIS A 35 -3.67 -0.82 10.35
N GLU A 36 -4.07 0.41 10.71
CA GLU A 36 -4.54 0.76 12.06
C GLU A 36 -5.78 -0.05 12.47
N ALA A 37 -6.63 -0.42 11.51
CA ALA A 37 -7.77 -1.31 11.73
C ALA A 37 -7.37 -2.81 11.86
N GLY A 38 -6.07 -3.11 11.85
CA GLY A 38 -5.50 -4.46 11.97
C GLY A 38 -5.54 -5.28 10.68
N TRP A 39 -5.68 -4.62 9.52
CA TRP A 39 -5.70 -5.32 8.24
C TRP A 39 -4.30 -5.43 7.67
N ARG A 40 -4.09 -6.44 6.83
CA ARG A 40 -2.88 -6.56 6.02
C ARG A 40 -3.11 -5.87 4.70
N VAL A 41 -2.23 -4.94 4.35
CA VAL A 41 -2.34 -4.09 3.16
C VAL A 41 -1.12 -4.33 2.28
N LEU A 42 -1.38 -4.67 1.03
CA LEU A 42 -0.38 -4.70 -0.02
C LEU A 42 -0.69 -3.56 -0.98
N ALA A 43 0.26 -2.65 -1.18
CA ALA A 43 0.10 -1.53 -2.11
C ALA A 43 1.14 -1.59 -3.23
N THR A 44 0.79 -1.03 -4.37
CA THR A 44 1.71 -0.81 -5.49
C THR A 44 1.23 0.40 -6.30
N SER A 45 2.05 0.88 -7.21
CA SER A 45 1.77 2.01 -8.08
C SER A 45 2.21 1.68 -9.49
N THR A 46 1.46 2.18 -10.49
CA THR A 46 1.84 2.08 -11.89
C THR A 46 2.94 3.09 -12.28
N VAL A 47 3.19 4.08 -11.43
CA VAL A 47 4.22 5.10 -11.62
C VAL A 47 5.38 4.84 -10.65
N PRO A 48 6.64 4.91 -11.11
CA PRO A 48 7.80 4.85 -10.23
C PRO A 48 7.68 5.85 -9.09
N MET A 49 8.07 5.44 -7.90
CA MET A 49 8.10 6.29 -6.72
C MET A 49 9.54 6.66 -6.43
N THR A 50 9.79 7.93 -6.12
CA THR A 50 11.12 8.36 -5.70
C THR A 50 11.46 7.75 -4.34
N GLU A 51 12.75 7.68 -4.01
CA GLU A 51 13.22 7.19 -2.70
C GLU A 51 12.53 7.91 -1.54
N ASP A 52 12.40 9.23 -1.62
CA ASP A 52 11.69 10.04 -0.62
C ASP A 52 10.23 9.59 -0.43
N GLN A 53 9.53 9.24 -1.51
CA GLN A 53 8.16 8.77 -1.41
C GLN A 53 8.06 7.33 -0.86
N LEU A 54 9.08 6.49 -1.08
CA LEU A 54 9.14 5.15 -0.50
C LEU A 54 9.23 5.20 1.03
N THR A 55 9.80 6.26 1.61
CA THR A 55 9.86 6.46 3.07
C THR A 55 8.48 6.62 3.73
N LEU A 56 7.42 6.85 2.93
CA LEU A 56 6.05 6.97 3.43
C LEU A 56 5.48 5.63 3.90
N PHE A 57 6.09 4.50 3.52
CA PHE A 57 5.57 3.17 3.83
C PHE A 57 6.36 2.49 4.94
N PRO A 58 5.70 1.68 5.81
CA PRO A 58 6.37 0.96 6.87
C PRO A 58 7.39 -0.07 6.37
N ALA A 59 7.09 -0.70 5.23
CA ALA A 59 7.97 -1.64 4.56
C ALA A 59 7.82 -1.52 3.05
N VAL A 60 8.95 -1.68 2.36
CA VAL A 60 9.07 -1.54 0.91
C VAL A 60 9.88 -2.72 0.38
N LEU A 61 9.34 -3.43 -0.60
CA LEU A 61 10.01 -4.58 -1.23
C LEU A 61 9.90 -4.49 -2.74
N SER A 62 10.92 -5.02 -3.44
CA SER A 62 10.78 -5.26 -4.88
C SER A 62 9.75 -6.38 -5.11
N TYR A 63 8.96 -6.27 -6.18
CA TYR A 63 8.09 -7.34 -6.66
C TYR A 63 8.86 -8.66 -6.91
N HIS A 64 10.15 -8.56 -7.25
CA HIS A 64 11.04 -9.70 -7.50
C HIS A 64 11.52 -10.41 -6.21
N ALA A 65 11.20 -9.90 -5.02
CA ALA A 65 11.60 -10.51 -3.74
C ALA A 65 10.96 -11.89 -3.48
N GLY A 66 9.95 -12.26 -4.28
CA GLY A 66 9.25 -13.53 -4.18
C GLY A 66 8.17 -13.56 -3.09
N TRP A 67 7.19 -14.44 -3.27
CA TRP A 67 5.98 -14.46 -2.44
C TRP A 67 6.25 -14.76 -0.96
N HIS A 68 7.26 -15.58 -0.63
CA HIS A 68 7.62 -15.89 0.75
C HIS A 68 8.06 -14.63 1.50
N SER A 69 8.96 -13.84 0.89
CA SER A 69 9.47 -12.59 1.47
C SER A 69 8.36 -11.55 1.62
N ILE A 70 7.49 -11.43 0.61
CA ILE A 70 6.33 -10.51 0.65
C ILE A 70 5.36 -10.93 1.76
N SER A 71 5.05 -12.23 1.87
CA SER A 71 4.16 -12.74 2.92
C SER A 71 4.73 -12.55 4.32
N ALA A 72 6.04 -12.77 4.50
CA ALA A 72 6.72 -12.52 5.76
C ALA A 72 6.67 -11.05 6.14
N ALA A 73 6.97 -10.14 5.19
CA ALA A 73 6.86 -8.70 5.40
C ALA A 73 5.44 -8.26 5.74
N LEU A 74 4.42 -8.78 5.06
CA LEU A 74 3.02 -8.49 5.39
C LEU A 74 2.62 -9.00 6.79
N GLY A 75 3.18 -10.13 7.22
CA GLY A 75 2.98 -10.64 8.58
C GLY A 75 3.65 -9.77 9.65
N GLN A 76 4.83 -9.24 9.36
CA GLN A 76 5.62 -8.44 10.30
C GLN A 76 5.17 -6.97 10.37
N TYR A 77 4.94 -6.34 9.23
CA TYR A 77 4.71 -4.89 9.11
C TYR A 77 3.23 -4.53 8.91
N GLY A 78 2.41 -5.47 8.44
CA GLY A 78 0.99 -5.24 8.17
C GLY A 78 0.68 -4.32 6.98
N PHE A 79 1.60 -3.45 6.56
CA PHE A 79 1.47 -2.62 5.36
C PHE A 79 2.78 -2.60 4.57
N VAL A 80 2.74 -3.14 3.35
CA VAL A 80 3.90 -3.29 2.47
C VAL A 80 3.62 -2.63 1.13
N PHE A 81 4.57 -1.83 0.65
CA PHE A 81 4.58 -1.32 -0.72
C PHE A 81 5.49 -2.17 -1.61
N LEU A 82 5.01 -2.54 -2.79
CA LEU A 82 5.77 -3.23 -3.83
C LEU A 82 6.10 -2.31 -5.00
N TYR A 83 7.38 -2.31 -5.38
CA TYR A 83 7.89 -1.61 -6.56
C TYR A 83 8.51 -2.59 -7.56
N ASP A 84 8.51 -2.24 -8.84
CA ASP A 84 9.23 -2.98 -9.87
C ASP A 84 10.64 -2.40 -10.08
N ALA A 85 10.71 -1.10 -10.35
CA ALA A 85 11.94 -0.33 -10.49
C ALA A 85 11.87 0.99 -9.69
N ILE A 86 13.04 1.48 -9.27
CA ILE A 86 13.25 2.78 -8.62
C ILE A 86 13.96 3.69 -9.63
#